data_AF-A0A3N7IIY9-F1
#
_entry.id   AF-A0A3N7IIY9-F1
#
_cell.length_a   1.000
_cell.length_b   1.000
_cell.length_c   1.000
_cell.angle_alpha   90.00
_cell.angle_beta   90.00
_cell.angle_gamma   90.00
#
_symmetry.space_group_name_H-M   'P 1'
#
loop_
_entity.id
_entity.type
_entity.pdbx_description
1 polymer ?
#
loop_
_entity_poly.entity_id
_entity_poly.type
_entity_poly.pdbx_seq_one_letter_code
_entity_poly.pdbx_strand_id
1 'polypeptide(L)'
;MPHPVDLDRATETLRQLALLHREAQVRATRPPIIDASAWRGPAYAAYRLRAESVAVDLERLAARLAQAVALAREEVARALG
;
A
#
# COMPACT_ATOMS: atom_id res chain seq x y z
N MET A 1 -27.02 5.70 17.55
CA MET A 1 -25.95 4.70 17.75
C MET A 1 -25.77 3.92 16.46
N PRO A 2 -24.53 3.71 15.99
CA PRO A 2 -24.28 2.88 14.80
C PRO A 2 -24.78 1.46 15.06
N HIS A 3 -25.34 0.81 14.04
CA HIS A 3 -25.77 -0.58 14.17
C HIS A 3 -24.55 -1.49 14.35
N PRO A 4 -24.60 -2.53 15.20
CA PRO A 4 -23.47 -3.44 15.44
C PRO A 4 -22.89 -4.04 14.15
N VAL A 5 -23.77 -4.38 13.19
CA VAL A 5 -23.39 -4.93 11.88
C VAL A 5 -22.56 -3.95 11.04
N ASP A 6 -22.84 -2.65 11.13
CA ASP A 6 -22.08 -1.63 10.41
C ASP A 6 -20.68 -1.46 11.01
N LEU A 7 -20.57 -1.61 12.33
CA LEU A 7 -19.32 -1.49 13.06
C LEU A 7 -18.40 -2.69 12.83
N ASP A 8 -18.97 -3.90 12.76
CA ASP A 8 -18.24 -5.11 12.38
C ASP A 8 -17.72 -5.02 10.93
N ARG A 9 -18.56 -4.55 10.01
CA ARG A 9 -18.16 -4.34 8.60
C ARG A 9 -17.07 -3.28 8.46
N ALA A 10 -17.15 -2.19 9.22
CA ALA A 10 -16.13 -1.16 9.24
C ALA A 10 -14.79 -1.70 9.79
N THR A 11 -14.85 -2.48 10.86
CA THR A 11 -13.66 -3.12 11.46
C THR A 11 -12.99 -4.11 10.50
N GLU A 12 -13.78 -4.91 9.77
CA GLU A 12 -13.24 -5.83 8.78
C GLU A 12 -12.61 -5.10 7.60
N THR A 13 -13.28 -4.04 7.11
CA THR A 13 -12.74 -3.17 6.05
C THR A 13 -11.42 -2.54 6.48
N LEU A 14 -11.30 -2.10 7.74
CA LEU A 14 -10.07 -1.58 8.30
C LEU A 14 -8.93 -2.60 8.27
N ARG A 15 -9.21 -3.85 8.65
CA ARG A 15 -8.21 -4.94 8.62
C ARG A 15 -7.71 -5.19 7.21
N GLN A 16 -8.60 -5.23 6.23
CA GLN A 16 -8.25 -5.41 4.82
C GLN A 16 -7.37 -4.28 4.30
N LEU A 17 -7.72 -3.02 4.60
CA LEU A 17 -6.91 -1.86 4.23
C LEU A 17 -5.52 -1.88 4.88
N ALA A 18 -5.42 -2.31 6.14
CA ALA A 18 -4.14 -2.43 6.83
C ALA A 18 -3.25 -3.53 6.22
N LEU A 19 -3.84 -4.65 5.79
CA LEU A 19 -3.12 -5.71 5.09
C LEU A 19 -2.57 -5.20 3.74
N LEU A 20 -3.42 -4.56 2.93
CA LEU A 20 -3.03 -3.99 1.64
C LEU A 20 -1.93 -2.92 1.79
N HIS A 21 -2.02 -2.09 2.82
CA HIS A 21 -0.98 -1.11 3.13
C HIS A 21 0.39 -1.79 3.39
N ARG A 22 0.39 -2.85 4.20
CA ARG A 22 1.61 -3.61 4.52
C ARG A 22 2.21 -4.25 3.28
N GLU A 23 1.39 -4.87 2.44
CA GLU A 23 1.86 -5.48 1.18
C GLU A 23 2.44 -4.45 0.22
N ALA A 24 1.78 -3.30 0.08
CA ALA A 24 2.27 -2.19 -0.74
C ALA A 24 3.63 -1.68 -0.23
N GLN A 25 3.80 -1.50 1.08
CA GLN A 25 5.09 -1.10 1.66
C GLN A 25 6.20 -2.12 1.41
N VAL A 26 5.93 -3.41 1.56
CA VAL A 26 6.93 -4.46 1.29
C VAL A 26 7.38 -4.43 -0.17
N ARG A 27 6.44 -4.28 -1.12
CA ARG A 27 6.76 -4.19 -2.55
C ARG A 27 7.49 -2.90 -2.91
N ALA A 28 7.15 -1.78 -2.26
CA ALA A 28 7.82 -0.50 -2.48
C ALA A 28 9.28 -0.52 -2.00
N THR A 29 9.54 -1.10 -0.82
CA THR A 29 10.88 -1.17 -0.22
C THR A 29 11.79 -2.23 -0.82
N ARG A 30 11.21 -3.28 -1.42
CA ARG A 30 11.93 -4.36 -2.10
C ARG A 30 11.28 -4.68 -3.45
N PRO A 31 11.38 -3.77 -4.43
CA PRO A 31 10.88 -4.04 -5.77
C PRO A 31 11.67 -5.22 -6.37
N PRO A 32 11.01 -6.18 -7.03
CA PRO A 32 11.70 -7.26 -7.73
C PRO A 32 12.39 -6.66 -8.97
N ILE A 33 13.67 -6.34 -8.83
CA ILE A 33 14.49 -5.76 -9.88
C ILE A 33 15.37 -6.86 -10.49
N ILE A 34 15.42 -6.91 -11.82
CA ILE A 34 16.40 -7.72 -12.55
C ILE A 34 17.71 -6.94 -12.52
N ASP A 35 18.79 -7.58 -12.08
CA ASP A 35 20.10 -6.95 -12.04
C ASP A 35 20.66 -6.69 -13.43
N ALA A 36 21.50 -5.64 -13.53
CA ALA A 36 22.20 -5.30 -14.76
C ALA A 36 23.01 -6.48 -15.34
N SER A 37 23.59 -7.30 -14.45
CA SER A 37 24.38 -8.47 -14.81
C SER A 37 23.57 -9.59 -15.48
N ALA A 38 22.27 -9.65 -15.20
CA ALA A 38 21.35 -10.61 -15.81
C ALA A 38 20.72 -10.09 -17.12
N TRP A 39 20.99 -8.83 -17.49
CA TRP A 39 20.37 -8.18 -18.63
C TRP A 39 21.33 -8.10 -19.83
N ARG A 40 20.89 -8.58 -20.99
CA ARG A 40 21.68 -8.44 -22.24
C ARG A 40 21.21 -7.21 -23.03
N GLY A 41 22.15 -6.33 -23.35
CA GLY A 41 21.93 -5.19 -24.25
C GLY A 41 21.48 -3.90 -23.54
N PRO A 42 21.29 -2.81 -24.30
CA PRO A 42 21.15 -1.44 -23.76
C PRO A 42 19.79 -1.14 -23.13
N ALA A 43 18.81 -2.04 -23.29
CA ALA A 43 17.44 -1.85 -22.77
C ALA A 43 17.37 -1.78 -21.24
N TYR A 44 18.41 -2.21 -20.53
CA TYR A 44 18.48 -2.17 -19.07
C TYR A 44 18.28 -0.77 -18.49
N ALA A 45 18.84 0.27 -19.14
CA ALA A 45 18.71 1.64 -18.65
C ALA A 45 17.25 2.12 -18.64
N ALA A 46 16.50 1.82 -19.70
CA ALA A 46 15.08 2.14 -19.80
C ALA A 46 14.24 1.32 -18.80
N TYR A 47 14.56 0.03 -18.63
CA TYR A 47 13.96 -0.82 -17.61
C TYR A 47 14.16 -0.24 -16.21
N ARG A 48 15.40 0.11 -15.85
CA ARG A 48 15.75 0.65 -14.53
C ARG A 48 14.96 1.92 -14.22
N LEU A 49 14.91 2.88 -15.14
CA LEU A 49 14.11 4.10 -14.98
C LEU A 49 12.63 3.79 -14.76
N ARG A 50 12.08 2.81 -15.50
CA ARG A 50 10.68 2.41 -15.33
C ARG A 50 10.46 1.72 -13.98
N ALA A 51 11.37 0.87 -13.55
CA ALA A 51 11.30 0.19 -12.25
C ALA A 51 11.37 1.19 -11.09
N GLU A 52 12.26 2.19 -11.17
CA GLU A 52 12.34 3.29 -10.20
C GLU A 52 11.04 4.09 -10.14
N SER A 53 10.44 4.43 -11.29
CA SER A 53 9.13 5.10 -11.35
C SER A 53 8.03 4.27 -10.67
N VAL A 54 8.01 2.96 -10.88
CA VAL A 54 7.02 2.07 -10.23
C VAL A 54 7.23 2.02 -8.71
N ALA A 55 8.48 1.98 -8.25
CA ALA A 55 8.78 2.01 -6.82
C ALA A 55 8.25 3.30 -6.16
N VAL A 56 8.49 4.45 -6.78
CA VAL A 56 7.95 5.74 -6.32
C VAL A 56 6.42 5.76 -6.29
N ASP A 57 5.76 5.20 -7.30
CA ASP A 57 4.30 5.11 -7.33
C ASP A 57 3.75 4.20 -6.21
N LEU A 58 4.44 3.10 -5.90
CA LEU A 58 4.10 2.21 -4.79
C LEU A 58 4.30 2.89 -3.43
N GLU A 59 5.36 3.67 -3.23
CA GLU A 59 5.56 4.46 -2.01
C GLU A 59 4.43 5.48 -1.80
N ARG A 60 4.03 6.19 -2.87
CA ARG A 60 2.90 7.13 -2.82
C ARG A 60 1.59 6.42 -2.49
N LEU A 61 1.33 5.27 -3.10
CA LEU A 61 0.14 4.47 -2.82
C LEU A 61 0.14 4.00 -1.35
N ALA A 62 1.28 3.53 -0.86
CA ALA A 62 1.43 3.12 0.54
C ALA A 62 1.14 4.29 1.50
N ALA A 63 1.64 5.49 1.22
CA ALA A 63 1.35 6.68 2.03
C ALA A 63 -0.15 7.05 2.02
N ARG A 64 -0.82 6.97 0.86
CA ARG A 64 -2.27 7.19 0.76
C ARG A 64 -3.08 6.15 1.53
N LEU A 65 -2.68 4.89 1.47
CA LEU A 65 -3.30 3.83 2.27
C LEU A 65 -3.10 4.04 3.77
N ALA A 66 -1.93 4.51 4.20
CA ALA A 66 -1.69 4.85 5.61
C ALA A 66 -2.65 5.93 6.11
N GLN A 67 -2.87 6.97 5.30
CA GLN A 67 -3.84 8.04 5.61
C GLN A 67 -5.27 7.49 5.69
N ALA A 68 -5.69 6.66 4.73
CA ALA A 68 -7.02 6.05 4.72
C ALA A 68 -7.24 5.16 5.96
N VAL A 69 -6.24 4.37 6.35
CA VAL A 69 -6.29 3.54 7.57
C VAL A 69 -6.38 4.41 8.83
N ALA A 70 -5.64 5.51 8.91
CA ALA A 70 -5.71 6.43 10.05
C ALA A 70 -7.11 7.04 10.19
N LEU A 71 -7.67 7.57 9.09
CA LEU A 71 -9.03 8.12 9.07
C LEU A 71 -10.08 7.07 9.48
N ALA A 72 -9.99 5.87 8.91
CA ALA A 72 -10.94 4.79 9.25
C ALA A 72 -10.83 4.37 10.72
N ARG A 73 -9.64 4.38 11.33
CA ARG A 73 -9.46 4.14 12.78
C ARG A 73 -10.15 5.21 13.61
N GLU A 74 -10.01 6.47 13.24
CA GLU A 74 -10.63 7.59 13.95
C GLU A 74 -12.17 7.52 13.88
N GLU A 75 -12.73 7.19 12.71
CA GLU A 75 -14.18 7.03 12.55
C GLU A 75 -14.72 5.87 13.40
N VAL A 76 -14.04 4.73 13.41
CA VAL A 76 -14.45 3.58 14.26
C VAL A 76 -14.34 3.93 15.74
N ALA A 77 -13.28 4.63 16.16
CA ALA A 77 -13.12 5.06 17.54
C ALA A 77 -14.23 6.04 17.98
N ARG A 78 -14.62 6.98 17.09
CA ARG A 78 -15.75 7.90 17.33
C ARG A 78 -17.10 7.18 17.41
N ALA A 79 -17.27 6.09 16.68
CA ALA A 79 -18.51 5.30 16.68
C ALA A 79 -18.68 4.42 17.93
N LEU A 80 -17.58 4.11 18.62
CA LEU A 80 -17.52 3.27 19.82
C LEU A 80 -17.61 4.05 21.15
N GLY A 81 -17.33 5.36 21.11
CA GLY A 81 -17.49 6.29 22.24
C GLY A 81 -18.84 7.00 22.23
#